data_AF-A0A9J7NBG1-F1
#
_entry.id   AF-A0A9J7NBG1-F1
#
_cell.length_a   1.000
_cell.length_b   1.000
_cell.length_c   1.000
_cell.angle_alpha   90.00
_cell.angle_beta   90.00
_cell.angle_gamma   90.00
#
_symmetry.space_group_name_H-M   'P 1'
#
loop_
_entity.id
_entity.type
_entity.pdbx_description
1 polymer ?
#
loop_
_entity_poly.entity_id
_entity_poly.type
_entity_poly.pdbx_seq_one_letter_code
_entity_poly.pdbx_strand_id
1 'polypeptide(L)'
;MTMKDSLLQILQLHRLDLVVNLSYNIDTVVDYLYRGEVITREEKDTIICHGRQEDRVTCLLDILETKDDDAFYDFRNTLVKTGPPHLPLLLDGKADVSSDQSSQTTD
;
A
#
# COMPACT_ATOMS: atom_id res chain seq x y z
N MET A 1 9.36 -11.73 14.35
CA MET A 1 8.14 -12.36 13.77
C MET A 1 8.04 -11.78 12.38
N THR A 2 8.16 -12.59 11.32
CA THR A 2 8.04 -12.10 9.94
C THR A 2 6.57 -12.12 9.52
N MET A 3 6.17 -11.19 8.65
CA MET A 3 4.82 -11.12 8.13
C MET A 3 4.34 -12.47 7.60
N LYS A 4 3.07 -12.81 7.83
CA LYS A 4 2.45 -14.05 7.33
C LYS A 4 2.52 -14.10 5.80
N ASP A 5 2.79 -15.29 5.27
CA ASP A 5 2.85 -15.55 3.82
C ASP A 5 1.58 -15.07 3.08
N SER A 6 0.41 -15.17 3.71
CA SER A 6 -0.85 -14.69 3.13
C SER A 6 -0.88 -13.17 2.94
N LEU A 7 -0.32 -12.40 3.87
CA LEU A 7 -0.29 -10.94 3.79
C LEU A 7 0.78 -10.48 2.78
N LEU A 8 1.94 -11.16 2.78
CA LEU A 8 2.98 -10.97 1.77
C LEU A 8 2.44 -11.22 0.36
N GLN A 9 1.67 -12.31 0.19
CA GLN A 9 1.07 -12.65 -1.09
C GLN A 9 0.08 -11.58 -1.57
N ILE A 10 -0.69 -10.96 -0.66
CA ILE A 10 -1.58 -9.84 -1.00
C ILE A 10 -0.77 -8.60 -1.44
N LEU A 11 0.30 -8.24 -0.72
CA LEU A 11 1.16 -7.12 -1.11
C LEU A 11 1.79 -7.34 -2.49
N GLN A 12 2.29 -8.56 -2.75
CA GLN A 12 2.91 -8.91 -4.02
C GLN A 12 1.89 -8.97 -5.17
N LEU A 13 0.69 -9.49 -4.93
CA LEU A 13 -0.38 -9.57 -5.92
C LEU A 13 -0.82 -8.18 -6.40
N HIS A 14 -0.94 -7.22 -5.48
CA HIS A 14 -1.40 -5.86 -5.76
C HIS A 14 -0.28 -4.83 -5.89
N ARG A 15 0.98 -5.29 -6.00
CA ARG A 15 2.17 -4.44 -6.03
C ARG A 15 2.12 -3.37 -7.12
N LEU A 16 1.68 -3.74 -8.33
CA LEU A 16 1.57 -2.79 -9.45
C LEU A 16 0.50 -1.72 -9.20
N ASP A 17 -0.68 -2.12 -8.70
CA ASP A 17 -1.75 -1.19 -8.38
C ASP A 17 -1.32 -0.22 -7.27
N LEU A 18 -0.61 -0.71 -6.26
CA LEU A 18 -0.06 0.12 -5.19
C LEU A 18 0.97 1.10 -5.73
N VAL A 19 1.92 0.67 -6.58
CA VAL A 19 2.92 1.55 -7.18
C VAL A 19 2.27 2.67 -7.99
N VAL A 20 1.32 2.33 -8.88
CA VAL A 20 0.65 3.33 -9.73
C VAL A 20 -0.20 4.31 -8.89
N ASN A 21 -0.97 3.80 -7.93
CA ASN A 21 -1.89 4.61 -7.13
C ASN A 21 -1.22 5.29 -5.92
N LEU A 22 0.00 4.96 -5.55
CA LEU A 22 0.72 5.63 -4.46
C LEU A 22 1.82 6.56 -4.94
N SER A 23 2.27 6.44 -6.19
CA SER A 23 3.35 7.29 -6.72
C SER A 23 3.09 8.79 -6.53
N TYR A 24 1.85 9.24 -6.70
CA TYR A 24 1.52 10.67 -6.54
C TYR A 24 1.48 11.15 -5.07
N ASN A 25 1.33 10.25 -4.10
CA ASN A 25 1.14 10.56 -2.68
C ASN A 25 2.18 9.88 -1.77
N ILE A 26 3.25 9.34 -2.35
CA ILE A 26 4.24 8.52 -1.62
C ILE A 26 4.90 9.30 -0.48
N ASP A 27 5.20 10.58 -0.65
CA ASP A 27 5.85 11.39 0.39
C ASP A 27 4.97 11.52 1.64
N THR A 28 3.65 11.67 1.45
CA THR A 28 2.67 11.69 2.55
C THR A 28 2.59 10.33 3.22
N VAL A 29 2.47 9.25 2.44
CA VAL A 29 2.40 7.88 2.97
C VAL A 29 3.62 7.56 3.81
N VAL A 30 4.82 7.87 3.31
CA VAL A 30 6.10 7.68 4.02
C VAL A 30 6.14 8.48 5.32
N ASP A 31 5.63 9.72 5.34
CA ASP A 31 5.60 10.50 6.59
C ASP A 31 4.65 9.91 7.63
N TYR A 32 3.49 9.41 7.22
CA TYR A 32 2.55 8.72 8.12
C TYR A 32 3.13 7.42 8.67
N LEU A 33 3.80 6.63 7.84
CA LEU A 33 4.47 5.40 8.28
C LEU A 33 5.62 5.67 9.24
N TYR A 34 6.37 6.75 9.00
CA TYR A 34 7.42 7.19 9.92
C TYR A 34 6.84 7.66 11.26
N ARG A 35 5.74 8.43 11.23
CA ARG A 35 5.03 8.85 12.45
C ARG A 35 4.38 7.70 13.21
N GLY A 36 3.97 6.65 12.49
CA GLY A 36 3.45 5.41 13.07
C GLY A 36 4.53 4.45 13.54
N GLU A 37 5.82 4.85 13.48
CA GLU A 37 6.98 4.01 13.86
C GLU A 37 7.08 2.68 13.08
N VAL A 38 6.39 2.58 11.94
CA VAL A 38 6.41 1.40 11.05
C VAL A 38 7.75 1.30 10.31
N ILE A 39 8.25 2.45 9.87
CA ILE A 39 9.54 2.59 9.21
C ILE A 39 10.47 3.47 10.03
N THR A 40 11.76 3.14 10.02
CA THR A 40 12.78 3.94 10.70
C THR A 40 13.13 5.19 9.88
N ARG A 41 13.89 6.10 10.50
CA ARG A 41 14.43 7.25 9.78
C ARG A 41 15.34 6.82 8.63
N GLU A 42 16.18 5.79 8.82
CA GLU A 42 17.09 5.34 7.75
C GLU A 42 16.32 4.75 6.57
N GLU A 43 15.25 4.01 6.85
CA GLU A 43 14.35 3.46 5.82
C GLU A 43 13.65 4.58 5.05
N LYS A 44 13.11 5.58 5.76
CA LYS A 44 12.52 6.79 5.14
C LYS A 44 13.54 7.51 4.26
N ASP A 45 14.75 7.74 4.75
CA ASP A 45 15.82 8.42 4.00
C ASP A 45 16.21 7.62 2.74
N THR A 46 16.23 6.28 2.84
CA THR A 46 16.48 5.38 1.71
C THR A 46 15.38 5.48 0.65
N ILE A 47 14.11 5.52 1.08
CA ILE A 47 12.97 5.67 0.17
C ILE A 47 13.07 7.02 -0.55
N ILE A 48 13.17 8.14 0.17
CA ILE A 48 13.19 9.48 -0.44
C ILE A 48 14.42 9.74 -1.33
N CYS A 49 15.51 9.00 -1.11
CA CYS A 49 16.73 9.07 -1.94
C CYS A 49 16.46 8.63 -3.39
N HIS A 50 15.45 7.81 -3.64
CA HIS A 50 15.08 7.41 -4.99
C HIS A 50 14.46 8.59 -5.75
N GLY A 51 14.87 8.77 -7.02
CA GLY A 51 14.42 9.89 -7.84
C GLY A 51 13.01 9.73 -8.41
N ARG A 52 12.58 8.49 -8.70
CA ARG A 52 11.25 8.22 -9.24
C ARG A 52 10.29 7.81 -8.13
N GLN A 53 9.08 8.35 -8.19
CA GLN A 53 8.02 8.02 -7.24
C GLN A 53 7.69 6.52 -7.23
N GLU A 54 7.67 5.89 -8.39
CA GLU A 54 7.42 4.45 -8.53
C GLU A 54 8.47 3.61 -7.80
N ASP A 55 9.75 3.99 -7.93
CA ASP A 55 10.86 3.32 -7.26
C ASP A 55 10.76 3.50 -5.74
N ARG A 56 10.31 4.68 -5.27
CA ARG A 56 10.05 4.95 -3.84
C ARG A 56 8.99 4.00 -3.28
N VAL A 57 7.86 3.86 -3.98
CA VAL A 57 6.78 2.96 -3.55
C VAL A 57 7.28 1.51 -3.55
N THR A 58 8.03 1.12 -4.58
CA THR A 58 8.60 -0.22 -4.70
C THR A 58 9.52 -0.53 -3.52
N CYS A 59 10.42 0.40 -3.19
CA CYS A 59 11.32 0.29 -2.04
C CYS A 59 10.56 0.22 -0.71
N LEU A 60 9.49 1.02 -0.56
CA LEU A 60 8.62 0.95 0.61
C LEU A 60 7.97 -0.43 0.76
N LEU A 61 7.47 -1.02 -0.34
CA LEU A 61 6.86 -2.35 -0.32
C LEU A 61 7.91 -3.42 0.03
N ASP A 62 9.12 -3.34 -0.53
CA ASP A 62 10.21 -4.25 -0.18
C ASP A 62 10.57 -4.18 1.32
N ILE A 63 10.57 -2.98 1.90
CA ILE A 63 10.76 -2.80 3.36
C ILE A 63 9.61 -3.46 4.12
N LEU A 64 8.35 -3.19 3.74
CA LEU A 64 7.18 -3.78 4.40
C LEU A 64 7.19 -5.32 4.33
N GLU A 65 7.65 -5.93 3.22
CA GLU A 65 7.78 -7.39 3.09
C GLU A 65 8.76 -7.99 4.12
N THR A 66 9.70 -7.20 4.66
CA THR A 66 10.63 -7.64 5.71
C THR A 66 10.13 -7.40 7.14
N LYS A 67 9.01 -6.71 7.30
CA LYS A 67 8.42 -6.35 8.59
C LYS A 67 7.47 -7.43 9.10
N ASP A 68 6.89 -7.16 10.26
CA ASP A 68 5.88 -7.99 10.92
C ASP A 68 4.46 -7.66 10.44
N ASP A 69 3.49 -8.44 10.91
CA ASP A 69 2.07 -8.29 10.53
C ASP A 69 1.52 -6.90 10.91
N ASP A 70 1.99 -6.28 12.00
CA ASP A 70 1.45 -4.99 12.46
C ASP A 70 1.78 -3.88 11.46
N ALA A 71 2.96 -3.94 10.84
CA ALA A 71 3.36 -3.03 9.76
C ALA A 71 2.42 -3.08 8.55
N PHE A 72 1.86 -4.26 8.22
CA PHE A 72 0.85 -4.37 7.16
C PHE A 72 -0.45 -3.66 7.55
N TYR A 73 -0.93 -3.86 8.78
CA TYR A 73 -2.15 -3.23 9.25
C TYR A 73 -2.00 -1.70 9.38
N ASP A 74 -0.85 -1.22 9.84
CA ASP A 74 -0.56 0.20 9.92
C ASP A 74 -0.37 0.83 8.53
N PHE A 75 0.23 0.11 7.60
CA PHE A 75 0.27 0.52 6.20
C PHE A 75 -1.12 0.67 5.62
N ARG A 76 -1.96 -0.35 5.79
CA ARG A 76 -3.36 -0.31 5.36
C ARG A 76 -4.12 0.86 6.00
N ASN A 77 -3.95 1.08 7.30
CA ASN A 77 -4.59 2.18 8.02
C ASN A 77 -4.10 3.55 7.51
N THR A 78 -2.84 3.65 7.12
CA THR A 78 -2.29 4.83 6.45
C THR A 78 -2.99 5.07 5.12
N LEU A 79 -3.16 4.02 4.30
CA LEU A 79 -3.88 4.13 3.03
C LEU A 79 -5.34 4.58 3.21
N VAL A 80 -6.02 4.21 4.31
CA VAL A 80 -7.38 4.72 4.62
C VAL A 80 -7.36 6.23 4.86
N LYS A 81 -6.28 6.77 5.41
CA LYS A 81 -6.14 8.19 5.77
C LYS A 81 -5.58 9.05 4.63
N THR A 82 -4.69 8.50 3.81
CA THR A 82 -3.89 9.25 2.82
C THR A 82 -4.22 8.90 1.38
N GLY A 83 -4.87 7.76 1.14
CA GLY A 83 -5.08 7.18 -0.17
C GLY A 83 -6.56 7.05 -0.53
N PRO A 84 -6.83 6.64 -1.78
CA PRO A 84 -8.18 6.39 -2.23
C PRO A 84 -8.73 5.11 -1.57
N PRO A 85 -10.04 5.11 -1.22
CA PRO A 85 -10.63 4.07 -0.37
C PRO A 85 -10.62 2.67 -0.99
N HIS A 86 -10.35 2.56 -2.29
CA HIS A 86 -10.24 1.27 -2.97
C HIS A 86 -8.95 0.51 -2.61
N LEU A 87 -7.84 1.18 -2.25
CA LEU A 87 -6.59 0.48 -1.93
C LEU A 87 -6.64 -0.30 -0.60
N PRO A 88 -7.14 0.27 0.52
CA PRO A 88 -7.30 -0.48 1.75
C PRO A 88 -8.30 -1.64 1.63
N LEU A 89 -9.28 -1.53 0.73
CA LEU A 89 -10.25 -2.58 0.43
C LEU A 89 -9.62 -3.70 -0.41
N LEU A 90 -8.78 -3.34 -1.37
CA LEU A 90 -7.98 -4.27 -2.18
C LEU A 90 -7.09 -5.15 -1.28
N LEU A 91 -6.46 -4.53 -0.27
CA LEU A 91 -5.62 -5.23 0.71
C LEU A 91 -6.38 -6.06 1.76
N ASP A 92 -7.70 -5.86 1.91
CA ASP A 92 -8.51 -6.59 2.90
C ASP A 92 -8.94 -7.99 2.42
N GLY A 93 -8.53 -8.40 1.21
CA GLY A 93 -8.91 -9.69 0.63
C GLY A 93 -10.39 -9.79 0.25
N LYS A 94 -11.11 -8.65 0.20
CA LYS A 94 -12.54 -8.59 -0.16
C LYS A 94 -12.75 -8.12 -1.61
N ALA A 95 -11.84 -8.49 -2.50
CA ALA A 95 -11.99 -8.31 -3.94
C ALA A 95 -12.94 -9.34 -4.58
N ASP A 96 -13.94 -9.82 -3.82
CA ASP A 96 -15.13 -10.52 -4.30
C ASP A 96 -16.37 -9.60 -4.28
N VAL A 97 -16.19 -8.28 -4.41
CA VAL A 97 -17.31 -7.40 -4.79
C VAL A 97 -17.27 -7.20 -6.29
N SER A 98 -17.90 -8.19 -6.94
CA SER A 98 -18.78 -8.05 -8.10
C SER A 98 -18.38 -6.97 -9.11
N SER A 99 -17.84 -7.44 -10.23
CA SER A 99 -18.22 -6.92 -11.54
C SER A 99 -19.76 -6.86 -11.63
N ASP A 100 -20.36 -5.73 -11.32
CA ASP A 100 -21.65 -5.38 -11.91
C ASP A 100 -21.39 -4.42 -13.09
N GLN A 101 -21.03 -5.03 -14.21
CA GLN A 101 -21.19 -4.44 -15.53
C GLN A 101 -22.64 -4.67 -16.02
N SER A 102 -23.32 -3.57 -16.35
CA SER A 102 -24.46 -3.45 -17.30
C SER A 102 -25.84 -3.91 -16.79
N SER A 103 -26.89 -3.06 -16.82
CA SER A 103 -27.66 -2.79 -18.06
C SER A 103 -28.57 -1.53 -17.98
N GLN A 104 -28.62 -0.79 -19.09
CA GLN A 104 -29.74 -0.06 -19.75
C GLN A 104 -31.15 -0.24 -19.12
N THR A 105 -32.08 0.74 -19.12
CA THR A 105 -33.01 1.05 -20.24
C THR A 105 -33.90 2.29 -19.92
N THR A 106 -34.05 3.19 -20.93
CA THR A 106 -35.18 4.11 -21.26
C THR A 106 -35.83 5.03 -20.22
N ASP A 107 -35.83 6.33 -20.54
CA ASP A 107 -37.08 7.05 -20.81
C ASP A 107 -37.01 7.64 -22.23
#